data_AF-A0A7C7NI81-F1
#
_entry.id   AF-A0A7C7NI81-F1
#
_cell.length_a   1.000
_cell.length_b   1.000
_cell.length_c   1.000
_cell.angle_alpha   90.00
_cell.angle_beta   90.00
_cell.angle_gamma   90.00
#
_symmetry.space_group_name_H-M   'P 1'
#
loop_
_entity.id
_entity.type
_entity.pdbx_description
1 polymer ?
#
loop_
_entity_poly.entity_id
_entity_poly.type
_entity_poly.pdbx_seq_one_letter_code
_entity_poly.pdbx_strand_id
1 'polypeptide(L)'
;MTSDSNEVKSFVAALNLNPEKIPKLSVATAYYQRNNDSDPFDFDNPSLNTVLGYRLGYEVSKGVSVIWDFRQFYRDDGTGMLEPVKQTTIETAFDF
;
A
#
# COMPACT_ATOMS: atom_id res chain seq x y z
N MET A 1 22.62 31.30 6.47
CA MET A 1 21.85 30.07 6.14
C MET A 1 20.68 30.04 7.09
N THR A 2 19.51 30.49 6.63
CA THR A 2 18.27 30.41 7.40
C THR A 2 17.86 28.94 7.46
N SER A 3 17.63 28.44 8.67
CA SER A 3 17.08 27.11 8.91
C SER A 3 15.63 27.12 8.46
N ASP A 4 15.37 26.74 7.21
CA ASP A 4 14.00 26.52 6.74
C ASP A 4 13.38 25.40 7.58
N SER A 5 12.43 25.78 8.42
CA SER A 5 11.65 24.93 9.31
C SER A 5 10.63 24.09 8.53
N ASN A 6 11.07 23.31 7.54
CA ASN A 6 10.22 22.37 6.84
C ASN A 6 10.24 21.05 7.61
N GLU A 7 9.43 20.98 8.67
CA GLU A 7 9.14 19.71 9.35
C GLU A 7 8.47 18.76 8.36
N VAL A 8 9.22 17.74 7.94
CA VAL A 8 8.67 16.62 7.16
C VAL A 8 8.14 15.56 8.12
N LYS A 9 6.97 15.01 7.80
CA LYS A 9 6.25 14.04 8.61
C LYS A 9 5.90 12.83 7.76
N SER A 10 5.70 11.71 8.42
CA SER A 10 5.33 10.45 7.78
C SER A 10 4.15 9.84 8.51
N PHE A 11 3.21 9.27 7.77
CA PHE A 11 2.05 8.57 8.29
C PHE A 11 1.96 7.18 7.65
N VAL A 12 1.73 6.17 8.49
CA VAL A 12 1.55 4.79 8.05
C VAL A 12 0.35 4.23 8.80
N ALA A 13 -0.58 3.65 8.05
CA ALA A 13 -1.70 2.90 8.57
C ALA A 13 -1.74 1.53 7.90
N ALA A 14 -1.96 0.49 8.69
CA ALA A 14 -2.15 -0.87 8.18
C ALA A 14 -3.28 -1.55 8.93
N LEU A 15 -4.17 -2.20 8.18
CA LEU A 15 -5.22 -3.07 8.70
C LEU A 15 -4.86 -4.50 8.31
N ASN A 16 -4.74 -5.39 9.30
CA ASN A 16 -4.46 -6.80 9.11
C ASN A 16 -5.59 -7.63 9.70
N LEU A 17 -6.18 -8.52 8.91
CA LEU A 17 -7.18 -9.48 9.39
C LEU A 17 -6.49 -10.81 9.68
N ASN A 18 -6.83 -11.43 10.82
CA ASN A 18 -6.34 -12.77 11.14
C ASN A 18 -7.06 -13.81 10.25
N PRO A 19 -6.34 -14.52 9.36
CA PRO A 19 -6.93 -15.51 8.46
C PRO A 19 -7.43 -16.78 9.18
N GLU A 20 -6.95 -17.12 10.37
CA GLU A 20 -7.26 -18.38 11.07
C GLU A 20 -8.77 -18.62 11.27
N LYS A 21 -9.55 -17.54 11.38
CA LYS A 21 -11.00 -17.61 11.62
C LYS A 21 -11.84 -17.53 10.34
N ILE A 22 -11.23 -17.31 9.18
CA ILE A 22 -11.92 -17.11 7.91
C ILE A 22 -11.48 -18.21 6.95
N PRO A 23 -12.34 -19.21 6.65
CA PRO A 23 -11.97 -20.32 5.80
C PRO A 23 -11.40 -19.88 4.45
N LYS A 24 -10.28 -20.49 4.05
CA LYS A 24 -9.56 -20.25 2.80
C LYS A 24 -8.96 -18.86 2.64
N LEU A 25 -9.09 -17.97 3.62
CA LEU A 25 -8.34 -16.72 3.61
C LEU A 25 -6.92 -17.03 4.07
N SER A 26 -5.90 -16.63 3.32
CA SER A 26 -4.50 -16.82 3.72
C SER A 26 -3.78 -15.51 4.02
N VAL A 27 -4.18 -14.41 3.35
CA VAL A 27 -3.67 -13.07 3.62
C VAL A 27 -4.81 -12.06 3.47
N ALA A 28 -4.90 -11.08 4.37
CA ALA A 28 -5.78 -9.95 4.20
C ALA A 28 -5.20 -8.72 4.90
N THR A 29 -4.53 -7.90 4.12
CA THR A 29 -3.90 -6.66 4.58
C THR A 29 -4.31 -5.52 3.68
N ALA A 30 -4.63 -4.37 4.27
CA ALA A 30 -4.72 -3.10 3.56
C ALA A 30 -3.77 -2.11 4.21
N TYR A 31 -3.17 -1.23 3.43
CA TYR A 31 -2.20 -0.26 3.92
C TYR A 31 -2.30 1.07 3.19
N TYR A 32 -1.94 2.11 3.91
CA TYR A 32 -1.71 3.45 3.41
C TYR A 32 -0.42 3.97 4.03
N GLN A 33 0.47 4.50 3.20
CA GLN A 33 1.75 5.05 3.61
C GLN A 33 1.96 6.37 2.87
N ARG A 34 2.36 7.39 3.63
CA ARG A 34 2.80 8.68 3.11
C ARG A 34 4.05 9.12 3.85
N ASN A 35 5.14 9.30 3.11
CA ASN A 35 6.43 9.62 3.70
C ASN A 35 6.89 11.04 3.36
N ASN A 36 7.66 11.65 4.26
CA ASN A 36 8.40 12.89 4.00
C ASN A 36 7.53 14.01 3.40
N ASP A 37 6.34 14.21 3.96
CA ASP A 37 5.37 15.19 3.50
C ASP A 37 5.16 16.27 4.57
N SER A 38 4.80 17.49 4.16
CA SER A 38 4.49 18.59 5.10
C SER A 38 3.18 18.32 5.83
N ASP A 39 2.18 17.79 5.11
CA ASP A 39 0.92 17.31 5.67
C ASP A 39 0.65 15.86 5.25
N PRO A 40 0.98 14.88 6.11
CA PRO A 40 0.76 13.48 5.79
C PRO A 40 -0.70 13.03 5.94
N PHE A 41 -1.61 13.93 6.37
CA PHE A 41 -3.05 13.68 6.52
C PHE A 41 -3.91 14.33 5.43
N ASP A 42 -3.30 14.99 4.43
CA ASP A 42 -4.01 15.56 3.27
C ASP A 42 -4.42 14.46 2.26
N PHE A 43 -5.35 13.59 2.66
CA PHE A 43 -5.72 12.41 1.87
C PHE A 43 -6.34 12.75 0.50
N ASP A 44 -6.89 13.95 0.34
CA ASP A 44 -7.50 14.43 -0.90
C ASP A 44 -6.45 14.82 -1.95
N ASN A 45 -5.24 15.22 -1.51
CA ASN A 45 -4.13 15.59 -2.39
C ASN A 45 -2.91 14.68 -2.13
N PRO A 46 -2.90 13.49 -2.75
CA PRO A 46 -1.79 12.55 -2.61
C PRO A 46 -0.52 13.12 -3.26
N SER A 47 0.63 12.85 -2.64
CA SER A 47 1.95 13.22 -3.17
C SER A 47 2.68 12.04 -3.83
N LEU A 48 3.83 12.31 -4.45
CA LEU A 48 4.75 11.28 -4.98
C LEU A 48 5.14 10.21 -3.94
N ASN A 49 5.09 10.58 -2.66
CA ASN A 49 5.46 9.70 -1.55
C ASN A 49 4.27 8.92 -0.98
N THR A 50 3.09 9.03 -1.61
CA THR A 50 1.87 8.32 -1.21
C THR A 50 1.81 6.96 -1.88
N VAL A 51 1.68 5.91 -1.07
CA VAL A 51 1.51 4.53 -1.51
C VAL A 51 0.34 3.93 -0.73
N LEU A 52 -0.59 3.32 -1.44
CA LEU A 52 -1.69 2.59 -0.83
C LEU A 52 -1.89 1.27 -1.55
N GLY A 53 -2.41 0.28 -0.84
CA GLY A 53 -2.60 -1.03 -1.42
C GLY A 53 -3.31 -2.00 -0.51
N TYR A 54 -3.60 -3.16 -1.08
CA TYR A 54 -4.10 -4.29 -0.34
C TYR A 54 -3.50 -5.57 -0.88
N ARG A 55 -3.38 -6.55 0.02
CA ARG A 55 -2.94 -7.90 -0.28
C ARG A 55 -4.01 -8.87 0.18
N LEU A 56 -4.54 -9.64 -0.75
CA LEU A 56 -5.59 -10.63 -0.49
C LEU A 56 -5.11 -12.00 -0.97
N GLY A 57 -5.02 -12.94 -0.04
CA GLY A 57 -4.60 -14.31 -0.30
C GLY A 57 -5.77 -15.26 -0.14
N TYR A 58 -5.93 -16.15 -1.12
CA TYR A 58 -6.92 -17.22 -1.08
C TYR A 58 -6.23 -18.59 -1.22
N GLU A 59 -6.53 -19.48 -0.29
CA GLU A 59 -6.04 -20.85 -0.29
C GLU A 59 -6.78 -21.67 -1.35
N VAL A 60 -6.02 -22.15 -2.34
CA VAL A 60 -6.55 -22.99 -3.43
C VAL A 60 -6.39 -24.48 -3.13
N SER A 61 -5.41 -24.83 -2.29
CA SER A 61 -5.17 -26.18 -1.77
C SER A 61 -4.42 -26.06 -0.45
N LYS A 62 -4.41 -27.12 0.35
CA LYS A 62 -3.65 -27.18 1.60
C LYS A 62 -2.18 -26.79 1.34
N GLY A 63 -1.72 -25.71 1.97
CA GLY A 63 -0.36 -25.19 1.83
C GLY A 63 -0.09 -24.40 0.54
N VAL A 64 -1.11 -24.09 -0.28
CA VAL A 64 -0.96 -23.34 -1.54
C VAL A 64 -2.00 -22.23 -1.62
N SER A 65 -1.52 -20.99 -1.78
CA SER A 65 -2.37 -19.80 -1.89
C SER A 65 -2.06 -18.98 -3.12
N VAL A 66 -3.10 -18.38 -3.69
CA VAL A 66 -2.96 -17.31 -4.70
C VAL A 66 -3.15 -15.98 -4.00
N ILE A 67 -2.21 -15.07 -4.19
CA ILE A 67 -2.19 -13.76 -3.57
C ILE A 67 -2.31 -12.68 -4.65
N TRP A 68 -3.32 -11.83 -4.51
CA TRP A 68 -3.46 -10.59 -5.25
C TRP A 68 -2.87 -9.45 -4.41
N ASP A 69 -1.77 -8.88 -4.88
CA ASP A 69 -1.15 -7.68 -4.33
C ASP A 69 -1.46 -6.50 -5.25
N PHE A 70 -2.37 -5.64 -4.81
CA PHE A 70 -2.66 -4.38 -5.46
C PHE A 70 -1.91 -3.25 -4.77
N ARG A 71 -1.24 -2.43 -5.57
CA ARG A 71 -0.58 -1.21 -5.12
C ARG A 71 -0.89 -0.06 -6.06
N GLN A 72 -1.17 1.10 -5.48
CA GLN A 72 -1.24 2.37 -6.18
C GLN A 72 -0.19 3.31 -5.59
N PHE A 73 0.53 3.98 -6.48
CA PHE A 73 1.49 5.05 -6.17
C PHE A 73 1.33 6.17 -7.19
N TYR A 74 1.95 7.32 -6.97
CA TYR A 74 1.78 8.49 -7.82
C TYR A 74 3.10 8.86 -8.49
N ARG A 75 3.01 9.31 -9.75
CA ARG A 75 4.14 9.74 -10.56
C ARG A 75 3.80 11.07 -11.22
N ASP A 76 4.78 11.96 -11.32
CA ASP A 76 4.67 13.19 -12.12
C ASP A 76 4.61 12.83 -13.63
N ASP A 77 3.64 13.39 -14.34
CA ASP A 77 3.46 13.22 -15.78
C ASP A 77 4.39 14.09 -16.63
N GLY A 78 5.23 14.91 -16.00
CA GLY A 78 6.13 15.86 -16.65
C GLY A 78 5.51 17.24 -16.89
N THR A 79 4.24 17.43 -16.53
CA THR A 79 3.54 18.72 -16.52
C THR A 79 3.37 19.29 -15.11
N GLY A 80 3.83 18.56 -14.09
CA GLY A 80 3.65 18.89 -12.67
C GLY A 80 2.32 18.36 -12.10
N MET A 81 1.58 17.54 -12.87
CA MET A 81 0.39 16.84 -12.37
C MET A 81 0.77 15.42 -11.96
N LEU A 82 0.16 14.97 -10.85
CA LEU A 82 0.37 13.62 -10.34
C LEU A 82 -0.63 12.64 -10.95
N GLU A 83 -0.10 11.62 -11.61
CA GLU A 83 -0.88 10.52 -12.16
C GLU A 83 -0.81 9.28 -11.25
N PRO A 84 -1.95 8.63 -10.96
CA PRO A 84 -1.97 7.37 -10.23
C PRO A 84 -1.49 6.22 -11.13
N VAL A 85 -0.42 5.55 -10.69
CA VAL A 85 0.06 4.30 -11.28
C VAL A 85 -0.45 3.13 -10.45
N LYS A 86 -1.24 2.27 -11.08
CA LYS A 86 -1.83 1.08 -10.46
C LYS A 86 -1.08 -0.15 -10.92
N GLN A 87 -0.59 -0.93 -9.97
CA GLN A 87 0.07 -2.21 -10.21
C GLN A 87 -0.69 -3.32 -9.49
N THR A 88 -0.86 -4.44 -10.18
CA THR A 88 -1.39 -5.67 -9.57
C THR A 88 -0.45 -6.80 -9.88
N THR A 89 0.07 -7.43 -8.83
CA THR A 89 0.87 -8.66 -8.93
C THR A 89 0.01 -9.81 -8.45
N ILE A 90 0.04 -10.92 -9.19
CA ILE A 90 -0.59 -12.17 -8.80
C ILE A 90 0.52 -13.17 -8.53
N GLU A 91 0.58 -13.66 -7.29
CA GLU A 91 1.64 -14.55 -6.81
C GLU A 91 1.05 -15.85 -6.31
N THR A 92 1.77 -16.96 -6.50
CA THR A 92 1.47 -18.22 -5.81
C THR A 92 2.43 -18.37 -4.64
N ALA A 93 1.90 -18.52 -3.44
CA ALA A 93 2.66 -18.76 -2.21
C ALA A 93 2.48 -20.20 -1.74
N PHE A 94 3.56 -20.78 -1.24
CA PHE A 94 3.60 -22.13 -0.69
C PHE A 94 3.96 -22.05 0.80
N ASP A 95 3.20 -22.73 1.65
CA ASP A 95 3.43 -22.85 3.08
C ASP A 95 3.60 -24.34 3.42
N PHE A 96 4.75 -24.70 4.00
CA PHE A 96 5.23 -26.09 4.15
C PHE A 96 5.26 -26.54 5.60
#